data_AF-A0A655J0Q1-F1
#
_entry.id   AF-A0A655J0Q1-F1
#
_cell.length_a   1.000
_cell.length_b   1.000
_cell.length_c   1.000
_cell.angle_alpha   90.00
_cell.angle_beta   90.00
_cell.angle_gamma   90.00
#
_symmetry.space_group_name_H-M   'P 1'
#
loop_
_entity.id
_entity.type
_entity.pdbx_description
1 polymer ?
#
loop_
_entity_poly.entity_id
_entity_poly.type
_entity_poly.pdbx_seq_one_letter_code
_entity_poly.pdbx_strand_id
1 'polypeptide(L)'
;MAAARAVATRADNPLIDDPFAEPLVRAVGIDFFTRWAAGNIKATDVDDPDGTWGLQRLADLLAARTRYFDAFFRDATSAGIRQAVILASGLDARAYR
;
A
#
# COMPACT_ATOMS: atom_id res chain seq x y z
N MET A 1 -3.24 -3.72 -2.36
CA MET A 1 -3.79 -2.72 -3.31
C MET A 1 -2.90 -1.49 -3.25
N ALA A 2 -2.56 -0.89 -4.40
CA ALA A 2 -1.67 0.29 -4.44
C ALA A 2 -2.29 1.53 -3.78
N ALA A 3 -3.59 1.83 -3.99
CA ALA A 3 -4.25 3.00 -3.40
C ALA A 3 -4.16 3.02 -1.86
N ALA A 4 -4.45 1.88 -1.21
CA ALA A 4 -4.31 1.72 0.22
C ALA A 4 -2.85 1.92 0.71
N ARG A 5 -1.85 1.46 -0.05
CA ARG A 5 -0.44 1.68 0.30
C ARG A 5 -0.05 3.15 0.16
N ALA A 6 -0.53 3.85 -0.86
CA ALA A 6 -0.32 5.29 -1.00
C ALA A 6 -0.88 6.08 0.20
N VAL A 7 -2.08 5.72 0.65
CA VAL A 7 -2.67 6.31 1.86
C VAL A 7 -1.84 6.00 3.10
N ALA A 8 -1.42 4.75 3.28
CA ALA A 8 -0.58 4.34 4.41
C ALA A 8 0.77 5.06 4.44
N THR A 9 1.39 5.32 3.29
CA THR A 9 2.64 6.09 3.17
C THR A 9 2.50 7.54 3.60
N ARG A 10 1.31 8.13 3.50
CA ARG A 10 1.03 9.50 3.96
C ARG A 10 0.52 9.61 5.40
N ALA A 11 0.39 8.50 6.13
CA ALA A 11 -0.03 8.57 7.53
C ALA A 11 1.01 9.35 8.36
N ASP A 12 0.58 9.99 9.46
CA ASP A 12 1.47 10.78 10.33
C ASP A 12 2.63 9.95 10.89
N ASN A 13 2.40 8.65 11.11
CA ASN A 13 3.43 7.69 11.51
C ASN A 13 3.35 6.45 10.59
N PRO A 14 3.94 6.52 9.38
CA PRO A 14 3.72 5.51 8.36
C PRO A 14 4.51 4.23 8.66
N LEU A 15 3.83 3.07 8.62
CA LEU A 15 4.49 1.77 8.79
C LEU A 15 5.29 1.32 7.56
N ILE A 16 5.02 1.92 6.40
CA ILE A 16 5.64 1.63 5.11
C ILE A 16 5.83 2.92 4.30
N ASP A 17 6.79 2.89 3.38
CA ASP A 17 7.02 3.92 2.38
C ASP A 17 7.02 3.28 0.98
N ASP A 18 5.96 3.52 0.21
CA ASP A 18 5.82 3.08 -1.18
C ASP A 18 5.61 4.31 -2.09
N PRO A 19 6.69 5.02 -2.48
CA PRO A 19 6.61 6.28 -3.22
C PRO A 19 6.01 6.10 -4.62
N PHE A 20 5.93 4.87 -5.13
CA PHE A 20 5.38 4.56 -6.45
C PHE A 20 3.88 4.26 -6.42
N ALA A 21 3.30 4.02 -5.24
CA ALA A 21 1.91 3.61 -5.11
C ALA A 21 0.93 4.63 -5.69
N GLU A 22 1.04 5.91 -5.33
CA GLU A 22 0.14 6.96 -5.84
C GLU A 22 0.33 7.20 -7.35
N PRO A 23 1.56 7.39 -7.89
CA PRO A 23 1.75 7.53 -9.33
C PRO A 23 1.18 6.37 -10.14
N LEU A 24 1.35 5.12 -9.69
CA LEU A 24 0.82 3.94 -10.37
C LEU A 24 -0.72 3.91 -10.35
N VAL A 25 -1.35 4.27 -9.23
CA VAL A 25 -2.83 4.35 -9.16
C VAL A 25 -3.37 5.44 -10.07
N ARG A 26 -2.72 6.61 -10.09
CA ARG A 26 -3.07 7.72 -10.98
C ARG A 26 -2.96 7.31 -12.45
N ALA A 27 -1.93 6.55 -12.82
CA ALA A 27 -1.77 6.05 -14.18
C ALA A 27 -2.86 5.04 -14.59
N VAL A 28 -3.39 4.26 -13.65
CA VAL A 28 -4.56 3.37 -13.90
C VAL A 28 -5.84 4.18 -14.12
N GLY A 29 -6.01 5.33 -13.46
CA GLY A 29 -7.01 6.33 -13.82
C GLY A 29 -8.45 6.08 -13.33
N ILE A 30 -8.66 5.17 -12.37
CA ILE A 30 -9.97 5.04 -11.71
C ILE A 30 -10.12 6.22 -10.75
N ASP A 31 -11.09 7.11 -11.01
CA ASP A 31 -11.24 8.40 -10.32
C ASP A 31 -11.24 8.26 -8.79
N PHE A 32 -12.12 7.40 -8.26
CA PHE A 32 -12.24 7.16 -6.83
C PHE A 32 -10.90 6.75 -6.19
N PHE A 33 -10.23 5.75 -6.77
CA PHE A 33 -8.95 5.28 -6.24
C PHE A 33 -7.84 6.31 -6.41
N THR A 34 -7.86 7.10 -7.48
CA THR A 34 -6.89 8.18 -7.70
C THR A 34 -7.06 9.26 -6.63
N ARG A 35 -8.30 9.68 -6.35
CA ARG A 35 -8.60 10.68 -5.32
C ARG A 35 -8.30 10.17 -3.92
N TRP A 36 -8.65 8.93 -3.61
CA TRP A 36 -8.29 8.31 -2.33
C TRP A 36 -6.78 8.16 -2.19
N ALA A 37 -6.11 7.64 -3.22
CA ALA A 37 -4.66 7.50 -3.26
C ALA A 37 -3.91 8.83 -3.26
N ALA A 38 -4.54 9.97 -3.55
CA ALA A 38 -3.97 11.32 -3.40
C ALA A 38 -4.34 11.98 -2.06
N GLY A 39 -5.21 11.37 -1.25
CA GLY A 39 -5.70 11.94 0.02
C GLY A 39 -6.85 12.97 -0.15
N ASN A 40 -7.40 13.10 -1.35
CA ASN A 40 -8.55 13.98 -1.65
C ASN A 40 -9.89 13.39 -1.18
N ILE A 41 -9.91 12.09 -0.89
CA ILE A 41 -10.98 11.39 -0.18
C ILE A 41 -10.33 10.78 1.05
N LYS A 42 -10.88 11.04 2.23
CA LYS A 42 -10.45 10.43 3.50
C LYS A 42 -11.42 9.31 3.86
N ALA A 43 -10.94 8.37 4.66
CA ALA A 43 -11.80 7.30 5.20
C ALA A 43 -13.00 7.89 5.97
N THR A 44 -12.79 8.97 6.71
CA THR A 44 -13.84 9.70 7.43
C THR A 44 -14.96 10.26 6.54
N ASP A 45 -14.72 10.39 5.24
CA ASP A 45 -15.70 10.96 4.30
C ASP A 45 -16.68 9.89 3.78
N VAL A 46 -16.35 8.60 3.93
CA VAL A 46 -17.04 7.49 3.24
C VAL A 46 -17.28 6.25 4.11
N ASP A 47 -16.47 6.03 5.14
CA ASP A 47 -16.64 4.89 6.03
C ASP A 47 -17.85 5.10 6.94
N ASP A 48 -18.63 4.03 7.15
CA ASP A 48 -19.70 3.98 8.13
C ASP A 48 -19.10 4.01 9.55
N PRO A 49 -19.46 4.98 10.42
CA PRO A 49 -18.96 5.05 11.79
C PRO A 49 -19.22 3.79 12.62
N ASP A 50 -20.34 3.10 12.36
CA ASP A 50 -20.72 1.86 13.04
C ASP A 50 -20.25 0.60 12.27
N GLY A 51 -19.60 0.82 11.12
CA GLY A 51 -19.07 -0.21 10.24
C GLY A 51 -17.84 -0.89 10.82
N THR A 52 -17.82 -2.23 10.78
CA THR A 52 -16.62 -3.01 11.15
C THR A 52 -15.59 -3.09 10.02
N TRP A 53 -15.88 -2.50 8.86
CA TRP A 53 -14.98 -2.51 7.70
C TRP A 53 -15.07 -1.20 6.95
N GLY A 54 -13.94 -0.75 6.39
CA GLY A 54 -13.83 0.54 5.73
C GLY A 54 -12.45 0.77 5.12
N LEU A 55 -12.29 1.89 4.43
CA LEU A 55 -11.05 2.32 3.80
C LEU A 55 -9.91 2.46 4.80
N GLN A 56 -10.16 2.94 6.04
CA GLN A 56 -9.09 3.07 7.03
C GLN A 56 -8.53 1.69 7.39
N ARG A 57 -9.40 0.72 7.73
CA ARG A 57 -8.97 -0.65 8.04
C ARG A 57 -8.28 -1.32 6.86
N LEU A 58 -8.72 -1.02 5.63
CA LEU A 58 -8.05 -1.51 4.43
C LEU A 58 -6.64 -0.94 4.29
N ALA A 59 -6.45 0.37 4.54
CA ALA A 59 -5.13 1.00 4.55
C ALA A 59 -4.20 0.36 5.60
N ASP A 60 -4.69 0.19 6.83
CA ASP A 60 -3.93 -0.43 7.93
C ASP A 60 -3.54 -1.88 7.60
N LEU A 61 -4.48 -2.67 7.07
CA LEU A 61 -4.21 -4.04 6.64
C LEU A 61 -3.14 -4.08 5.55
N LEU A 62 -3.21 -3.19 4.56
CA LEU A 62 -2.22 -3.16 3.48
C LEU A 62 -0.88 -2.61 3.94
N ALA A 63 -0.84 -1.73 4.93
CA ALA A 63 0.39 -1.30 5.58
C ALA A 63 1.08 -2.47 6.30
N ALA A 64 0.35 -3.17 7.17
CA ALA A 64 0.85 -4.33 7.91
C ALA A 64 1.30 -5.46 6.96
N ARG A 65 0.48 -5.79 5.96
CA ARG A 65 0.82 -6.79 4.93
C ARG A 65 2.09 -6.41 4.18
N THR A 66 2.23 -5.15 3.78
CA THR A 66 3.41 -4.70 3.03
C THR A 66 4.67 -4.76 3.88
N ARG A 67 4.61 -4.27 5.13
CA ARG A 67 5.72 -4.34 6.08
C ARG A 67 6.20 -5.77 6.32
N TYR A 68 5.26 -6.71 6.48
CA TYR A 68 5.59 -8.12 6.67
C TYR A 68 6.40 -8.69 5.50
N PHE A 69 5.91 -8.53 4.27
CA PHE A 69 6.61 -9.05 3.09
C PHE A 69 7.92 -8.31 2.79
N ASP A 70 8.02 -7.02 3.11
CA ASP A 70 9.26 -6.26 2.96
C ASP A 70 10.33 -6.75 3.93
N ALA A 71 9.96 -7.02 5.19
CA ALA A 71 10.84 -7.64 6.17
C ALA A 71 11.27 -9.05 5.71
N PHE A 72 10.32 -9.87 5.24
CA PHE A 72 10.62 -11.20 4.70
C PHE A 72 11.68 -11.17 3.59
N PHE A 73 11.54 -10.29 2.59
CA PHE A 73 12.53 -10.18 1.51
C PHE A 73 13.88 -9.64 2.00
N ARG A 74 13.87 -8.71 2.95
CA ARG A 74 15.10 -8.16 3.56
C ARG A 74 15.86 -9.24 4.35
N ASP A 75 15.15 -10.04 5.13
CA ASP A 75 15.74 -11.10 5.93
C ASP A 75 16.28 -12.22 5.02
N ALA A 76 15.51 -12.62 4.01
CA ALA A 76 15.93 -13.60 3.00
C ALA A 76 17.23 -13.17 2.28
N THR A 77 17.30 -11.91 1.83
CA THR A 77 18.48 -11.39 1.13
C THR A 77 19.70 -11.24 2.06
N SER A 78 19.47 -10.83 3.31
CA SER A 78 20.50 -10.78 4.36
C SER A 78 21.06 -12.18 4.68
N ALA A 79 20.23 -13.23 4.60
CA ALA A 79 20.62 -14.62 4.78
C ALA A 79 21.33 -15.24 3.55
N GLY A 80 21.57 -14.47 2.49
CA GLY A 80 22.32 -14.94 1.32
C GLY A 80 21.49 -15.32 0.10
N ILE A 81 20.15 -15.27 0.17
CA ILE A 81 19.29 -15.52 -1.00
C ILE A 81 19.51 -14.40 -2.04
N ARG A 82 19.61 -14.78 -3.31
CA ARG A 82 19.85 -13.86 -4.44
C ARG A 82 18.79 -13.93 -5.55
N GLN A 83 17.81 -14.81 -5.41
CA GLN A 83 16.72 -14.96 -6.37
C GLN A 83 15.38 -14.86 -5.64
N ALA A 84 14.52 -13.97 -6.14
CA ALA A 84 13.17 -13.76 -5.63
C ALA A 84 12.18 -13.77 -6.79
N VAL A 85 10.98 -14.29 -6.55
CA VAL A 85 9.88 -14.30 -7.51
C VAL A 85 8.65 -13.75 -6.82
N ILE A 86 8.07 -12.69 -7.37
CA ILE A 86 6.81 -12.12 -6.88
C ILE A 86 5.71 -12.60 -7.83
N LEU A 87 4.95 -13.61 -7.39
CA LEU A 87 3.83 -14.14 -8.14
C LEU A 87 2.66 -13.16 -8.12
N ALA A 88 2.02 -12.97 -9.28
CA ALA A 88 0.95 -11.99 -9.47
C ALA A 88 1.34 -10.59 -8.96
N SER A 89 2.52 -10.11 -9.37
CA SER A 89 3.12 -8.87 -8.87
C SER A 89 2.21 -7.65 -9.05
N GLY A 90 1.43 -7.56 -10.13
CA GLY A 90 0.50 -6.45 -10.33
C GLY A 90 1.20 -5.09 -10.20
N LEU A 91 0.72 -4.24 -9.29
CA LEU A 91 1.32 -2.95 -8.96
C LEU A 91 2.29 -3.02 -7.77
N ASP A 92 2.98 -4.14 -7.57
CA ASP A 92 4.04 -4.26 -6.56
C ASP A 92 5.33 -3.58 -7.04
N ALA A 93 5.81 -2.61 -6.26
CA ALA A 93 6.96 -1.79 -6.60
C ALA A 93 8.24 -2.20 -5.84
N ARG A 94 8.27 -3.34 -5.14
CA ARG A 94 9.45 -3.82 -4.37
C ARG A 94 10.75 -3.90 -5.17
N ALA A 95 10.69 -4.19 -6.46
CA ALA A 95 11.90 -4.22 -7.29
C ALA A 95 12.49 -2.82 -7.55
N TYR A 96 11.79 -1.76 -7.16
CA TYR A 96 12.12 -0.36 -7.40
C TYR A 96 12.35 0.44 -6.11
N ARG A 97 12.15 -0.15 -4.92
CA ARG A 97 12.31 0.50 -3.61
C ARG A 97 12.93 -0.41 -2.55
#